data_AF-A0A721IG40-F1
#
_entry.id   AF-A0A721IG40-F1
#
_cell.length_a   1.000
_cell.length_b   1.000
_cell.length_c   1.000
_cell.angle_alpha   90.00
_cell.angle_beta   90.00
_cell.angle_gamma   90.00
#
_symmetry.space_group_name_H-M   'P 1'
#
loop_
_entity.id
_entity.type
_entity.pdbx_description
1 polymer ?
#
loop_
_entity_poly.entity_id
_entity_poly.type
_entity_poly.pdbx_seq_one_letter_code
_entity_poly.pdbx_strand_id
1 'polypeptide(L)'
;PVSDFSGGWRMRLNLAQALICRSDLLLLDEPTNHLDLDAVIWLEKWLKSYPGTLILISHDRDFLDPIVDKIIHIEQQTLFEYTGNYSAFEVQRATRLAQQQAMYESQQERVAHLQSYIDRFRAKATKAKQAQSRIKMLERMELIAPAHVDNPFHFSFRAPESLPNPLLKMEKVSAGYGDRIILESIKLNLVPGSRIGLLGRNGAGKSTLIKLLAGELEPLHGEIGLAKGIKLGYFAQHQLEFLRADESPLQHMARLAPQELEQKLRDYLGGFGFQGDKVTEETQRFSGGEKARLVLALIVWQRPNLLLLDEPTNHLDLDMRQALTEALIDFEGALVVVSHDRHLIRSTTDDLYLVHDKKVEPFDGDLEDYQQWLSDVQKQENQADNAPKENNANSAQSRKDQKRREAELRTLTQPLRKEITRLEKEMEKLNAQLAQAEEKLGDSSLYDPSRKAEMTECLQLQASAKSGLEACEMAWLEAQEQLEQMMQND
;
A
#
# COMPACT_ATOMS: atom_id res chain seq x y z
N PRO A 1 35.85 3.36 2.36
CA PRO A 1 35.65 3.71 0.93
C PRO A 1 34.19 3.54 0.52
N VAL A 2 33.73 4.06 -0.62
CA VAL A 2 32.31 3.91 -1.05
C VAL A 2 31.91 2.43 -1.22
N SER A 3 32.90 1.55 -1.43
CA SER A 3 32.77 0.09 -1.43
C SER A 3 32.24 -0.50 -0.12
N ASP A 4 32.35 0.21 1.00
CA ASP A 4 32.00 -0.34 2.32
C ASP A 4 30.54 -0.05 2.69
N PHE A 5 29.86 0.81 1.92
CA PHE A 5 28.44 1.09 2.10
C PHE A 5 27.58 -0.02 1.50
N SER A 6 26.50 -0.38 2.22
CA SER A 6 25.44 -1.26 1.71
C SER A 6 24.77 -0.68 0.46
N GLY A 7 24.09 -1.50 -0.34
CA GLY A 7 23.40 -1.08 -1.57
C GLY A 7 22.52 0.18 -1.41
N GLY A 8 21.68 0.23 -0.37
CA GLY A 8 20.82 1.39 -0.10
C GLY A 8 21.59 2.69 0.21
N TRP A 9 22.71 2.61 0.93
CA TRP A 9 23.58 3.75 1.20
C TRP A 9 24.28 4.27 -0.07
N ARG A 10 24.67 3.37 -0.98
CA ARG A 10 25.22 3.76 -2.29
C ARG A 10 24.17 4.44 -3.16
N MET A 11 22.94 3.91 -3.18
CA MET A 11 21.83 4.54 -3.91
C MET A 11 21.53 5.94 -3.37
N ARG A 12 21.46 6.10 -2.04
CA ARG A 12 21.30 7.44 -1.42
C ARG A 12 22.40 8.40 -1.78
N LEU A 13 23.64 7.94 -1.87
CA LEU A 13 24.76 8.79 -2.22
C LEU A 13 24.68 9.25 -3.69
N ASN A 14 24.29 8.36 -4.59
CA ASN A 14 24.04 8.70 -6.00
C ASN A 14 22.86 9.67 -6.14
N LEU A 15 21.77 9.41 -5.42
CA LEU A 15 20.62 10.30 -5.36
C LEU A 15 21.03 11.68 -4.85
N ALA A 16 21.71 11.76 -3.71
CA ALA A 16 22.21 13.02 -3.16
C ALA A 16 23.12 13.76 -4.16
N GLN A 17 23.99 13.06 -4.87
CA GLN A 17 24.83 13.65 -5.91
C GLN A 17 24.00 14.24 -7.05
N ALA A 18 22.96 13.53 -7.50
CA ALA A 18 22.04 14.02 -8.53
C ALA A 18 21.25 15.25 -8.04
N LEU A 19 20.73 15.22 -6.81
CA LEU A 19 19.92 16.30 -6.23
C LEU A 19 20.75 17.58 -5.94
N ILE A 20 22.04 17.45 -5.61
CA ILE A 20 22.94 18.60 -5.40
C ILE A 20 23.30 19.27 -6.74
N CYS A 21 23.29 18.51 -7.84
CA CYS A 21 23.58 19.04 -9.15
C CYS A 21 22.43 19.93 -9.62
N ARG A 22 22.69 21.24 -9.75
CA ARG A 22 21.73 22.15 -10.37
C ARG A 22 21.47 21.69 -11.80
N SER A 23 20.22 21.32 -12.06
CA SER A 23 19.78 20.74 -13.32
C SER A 23 18.48 21.44 -13.73
N ASP A 24 18.31 21.63 -15.04
CA ASP A 24 17.04 22.07 -15.62
C ASP A 24 16.14 20.86 -15.97
N LEU A 25 16.73 19.67 -16.11
CA LEU A 25 16.09 18.38 -16.34
C LEU A 25 16.69 17.34 -15.39
N LEU A 26 15.86 16.76 -14.53
CA LEU A 26 16.23 15.68 -13.62
C LEU A 26 15.58 14.37 -14.09
N LEU A 27 16.40 13.33 -14.30
CA LEU A 27 15.94 11.99 -14.65
C LEU A 27 16.17 11.07 -13.46
N LEU A 28 15.12 10.47 -12.94
CA LEU A 28 15.18 9.51 -11.83
C LEU A 28 14.56 8.18 -12.27
N ASP A 29 15.32 7.10 -12.11
CA ASP A 29 14.89 5.75 -12.41
C ASP A 29 14.74 4.96 -11.10
N GLU A 30 13.49 4.66 -10.72
CA GLU A 30 13.08 3.98 -9.50
C GLU A 30 13.79 4.49 -8.22
N PRO A 31 13.68 5.80 -7.89
CA PRO A 31 14.47 6.39 -6.80
C PRO A 31 14.01 5.95 -5.41
N THR A 32 12.80 5.39 -5.27
CA THR A 32 12.26 4.87 -4.00
C THR A 32 12.86 3.50 -3.64
N ASN A 33 13.47 2.80 -4.60
CA ASN A 33 14.08 1.50 -4.34
C ASN A 33 15.21 1.64 -3.30
N HIS A 34 15.15 0.80 -2.27
CA HIS A 34 16.13 0.76 -1.17
C HIS A 34 16.19 2.04 -0.32
N LEU A 35 15.19 2.92 -0.40
CA LEU A 35 14.99 4.04 0.52
C LEU A 35 13.97 3.66 1.58
N ASP A 36 14.28 3.95 2.84
CA ASP A 36 13.28 3.85 3.91
C ASP A 36 12.14 4.85 3.73
N LEU A 37 11.03 4.56 4.41
CA LEU A 37 9.84 5.40 4.40
C LEU A 37 10.16 6.87 4.74
N ASP A 38 11.09 7.13 5.65
CA ASP A 38 11.58 8.48 5.97
C ASP A 38 12.31 9.15 4.80
N ALA A 39 13.24 8.46 4.14
CA ALA A 39 13.90 9.03 2.97
C ALA A 39 12.95 9.22 1.77
N VAL A 40 11.97 8.33 1.59
CA VAL A 40 10.93 8.47 0.56
C VAL A 40 10.08 9.72 0.82
N ILE A 41 9.58 9.92 2.04
CA ILE A 41 8.81 11.12 2.42
C ILE A 41 9.63 12.40 2.22
N TRP A 42 10.91 12.38 2.60
CA TRP A 42 11.80 13.52 2.40
C TRP A 42 12.00 13.82 0.91
N LEU A 43 12.24 12.79 0.10
CA LEU A 43 12.45 12.92 -1.34
C LEU A 43 11.19 13.46 -2.02
N GLU A 44 10.01 12.98 -1.64
CA GLU A 44 8.72 13.46 -2.13
C GLU A 44 8.57 14.97 -1.91
N LYS A 45 8.85 15.45 -0.68
CA LYS A 45 8.82 16.88 -0.36
C LYS A 45 9.84 17.68 -1.15
N TRP A 46 11.04 17.14 -1.35
CA TRP A 46 12.08 17.81 -2.13
C TRP A 46 11.68 17.95 -3.60
N LEU A 47 11.20 16.86 -4.21
CA LEU A 47 10.80 16.82 -5.62
C LEU A 47 9.61 17.73 -5.91
N LYS A 48 8.64 17.85 -5.00
CA LYS A 48 7.55 18.84 -5.10
C LYS A 48 8.03 20.28 -5.24
N SER A 49 9.17 20.61 -4.63
CA SER A 49 9.75 21.96 -4.66
C SER A 49 10.75 22.17 -5.80
N TYR A 50 11.00 21.14 -6.63
CA TYR A 50 11.99 21.20 -7.68
C TYR A 50 11.51 22.11 -8.84
N PRO A 51 12.27 23.15 -9.20
CA PRO A 51 11.82 24.14 -10.19
C PRO A 51 12.01 23.71 -11.65
N GLY A 52 12.76 22.63 -11.91
CA GLY A 52 13.08 22.15 -13.25
C GLY A 52 12.08 21.13 -13.79
N THR A 53 12.37 20.58 -14.96
CA THR A 53 11.60 19.45 -15.53
C THR A 53 12.03 18.16 -14.84
N LEU A 54 11.07 17.41 -14.31
CA LEU A 54 11.29 16.11 -13.68
C LEU A 54 10.75 14.99 -14.60
N ILE A 55 11.59 14.02 -14.94
CA ILE A 55 11.15 12.74 -15.50
C ILE A 55 11.48 11.66 -14.46
N LEU A 56 10.43 11.00 -14.01
CA LEU A 56 10.47 10.02 -12.95
C LEU A 56 9.88 8.71 -13.44
N ILE A 57 10.63 7.62 -13.28
CA ILE A 57 10.14 6.25 -13.45
C ILE A 57 9.96 5.68 -12.04
N SER A 58 8.76 5.23 -11.72
CA SER A 58 8.48 4.53 -10.47
C SER A 58 7.30 3.58 -10.60
N HIS A 59 7.32 2.51 -9.84
CA HIS A 59 6.16 1.64 -9.62
C HIS A 59 5.33 2.00 -8.36
N ASP A 60 5.73 3.01 -7.60
CA ASP A 60 5.06 3.42 -6.36
C ASP A 60 3.96 4.46 -6.65
N ARG A 61 2.70 4.05 -6.46
CA ARG A 61 1.50 4.87 -6.74
C ARG A 61 1.42 6.09 -5.82
N ASP A 62 1.63 5.88 -4.52
CA ASP A 62 1.51 6.91 -3.49
C ASP A 62 2.65 7.92 -3.56
N PHE A 63 3.82 7.51 -4.07
CA PHE A 63 4.93 8.41 -4.36
C PHE A 63 4.73 9.24 -5.62
N LEU A 64 4.19 8.66 -6.69
CA LEU A 64 3.96 9.37 -7.96
C LEU A 64 2.85 10.41 -7.83
N ASP A 65 1.73 10.03 -7.23
CA ASP A 65 0.50 10.82 -7.21
C ASP A 65 0.70 12.30 -6.79
N PRO A 66 1.45 12.60 -5.72
CA PRO A 66 1.57 13.97 -5.27
C PRO A 66 2.73 14.75 -5.94
N ILE A 67 3.53 14.12 -6.82
CA ILE A 67 4.71 14.72 -7.46
C ILE A 67 4.45 15.07 -8.92
N VAL A 68 3.69 14.24 -9.64
CA VAL A 68 3.61 14.30 -11.11
C VAL A 68 2.32 14.96 -11.61
N ASP A 69 2.46 15.82 -12.62
CA ASP A 69 1.33 16.47 -13.30
C ASP A 69 0.89 15.75 -14.59
N LYS A 70 1.73 14.83 -15.07
CA LYS A 70 1.53 14.08 -16.31
C LYS A 70 2.07 12.66 -16.17
N ILE A 71 1.34 11.70 -16.72
CA ILE A 71 1.73 10.29 -16.76
C ILE A 71 1.95 9.87 -18.21
N ILE A 72 3.09 9.26 -18.48
CA ILE A 72 3.37 8.60 -19.75
C ILE A 72 3.28 7.10 -19.50
N HIS A 73 2.22 6.47 -20.01
CA HIS A 73 2.00 5.03 -19.88
C HIS A 73 2.53 4.30 -21.12
N ILE A 74 3.36 3.29 -20.90
CA ILE A 74 3.93 2.45 -21.96
C ILE A 74 3.12 1.16 -22.03
N GLU A 75 2.42 0.94 -23.13
CA GLU A 75 1.58 -0.26 -23.33
C GLU A 75 1.67 -0.70 -24.79
N GLN A 76 1.82 -2.01 -25.04
CA GLN A 76 1.89 -2.58 -26.40
C GLN A 76 2.92 -1.90 -27.32
N GLN A 77 4.10 -1.56 -26.77
CA GLN A 77 5.17 -0.83 -27.49
C GLN A 77 4.75 0.58 -27.96
N THR A 78 3.72 1.16 -27.36
CA THR A 78 3.23 2.51 -27.63
C THR A 78 3.22 3.36 -26.36
N LEU A 79 3.29 4.68 -26.53
CA LEU A 79 3.33 5.67 -25.46
C LEU A 79 2.01 6.45 -25.46
N PHE A 80 1.33 6.46 -24.31
CA PHE A 80 0.11 7.23 -24.10
C PHE A 80 0.35 8.29 -23.02
N GLU A 81 0.13 9.55 -23.37
CA GLU A 81 0.21 10.67 -22.42
C GLU A 81 -1.17 10.92 -21.78
N TYR A 82 -1.17 11.04 -20.46
CA TYR A 82 -2.33 11.39 -19.65
C TYR A 82 -2.00 12.63 -18.81
N THR A 83 -2.98 13.52 -18.64
CA THR A 83 -2.83 14.74 -17.84
C THR A 83 -3.49 14.55 -16.48
N GLY A 84 -2.78 14.97 -15.42
CA GLY A 84 -3.17 14.81 -14.03
C GLY A 84 -2.21 13.91 -13.25
N ASN A 85 -2.55 13.69 -11.98
CA ASN A 85 -1.83 12.77 -11.09
C ASN A 85 -2.09 11.29 -11.46
N TYR A 86 -1.44 10.39 -10.73
CA TYR A 86 -1.53 8.95 -10.97
C TYR A 86 -2.96 8.42 -10.79
N SER A 87 -3.68 8.89 -9.77
CA SER A 87 -5.08 8.50 -9.48
C SER A 87 -6.02 8.91 -10.62
N ALA A 88 -5.86 10.12 -11.16
CA ALA A 88 -6.62 10.57 -12.32
C ALA A 88 -6.30 9.75 -13.57
N PHE A 89 -5.03 9.36 -13.76
CA PHE A 89 -4.63 8.45 -14.83
C PHE A 89 -5.33 7.09 -14.73
N GLU A 90 -5.39 6.47 -13.54
CA GLU A 90 -6.07 5.17 -13.36
C GLU A 90 -7.56 5.26 -13.75
N VAL A 91 -8.25 6.31 -13.31
CA VAL A 91 -9.67 6.54 -13.66
C VAL A 91 -9.85 6.76 -15.16
N GLN A 92 -9.00 7.59 -15.78
CA GLN A 92 -9.02 7.85 -17.23
C GLN A 92 -8.76 6.56 -18.03
N ARG A 93 -7.78 5.75 -17.61
CA ARG A 93 -7.45 4.47 -18.22
C ARG A 93 -8.60 3.48 -18.08
N ALA A 94 -9.14 3.29 -16.88
CA ALA A 94 -10.27 2.41 -16.63
C ALA A 94 -11.49 2.81 -17.47
N THR A 95 -11.80 4.10 -17.57
CA THR A 95 -12.89 4.62 -18.41
C THR A 95 -12.65 4.32 -19.88
N ARG A 96 -11.43 4.54 -20.38
CA ARG A 96 -11.05 4.26 -21.77
C ARG A 96 -11.16 2.77 -22.10
N LEU A 97 -10.67 1.91 -21.21
CA LEU A 97 -10.75 0.45 -21.36
C LEU A 97 -12.21 -0.02 -21.34
N ALA A 98 -13.03 0.47 -20.41
CA ALA A 98 -14.45 0.14 -20.34
C ALA A 98 -15.21 0.56 -21.61
N GLN A 99 -14.91 1.75 -22.15
CA GLN A 99 -15.50 2.20 -23.42
C GLN A 99 -15.07 1.31 -24.59
N GLN A 100 -13.78 0.96 -24.67
CA GLN A 100 -13.28 0.08 -25.72
C GLN A 100 -13.88 -1.33 -25.62
N GLN A 101 -14.03 -1.87 -24.41
CA GLN A 101 -14.68 -3.16 -24.17
C GLN A 101 -16.16 -3.13 -24.59
N ALA A 102 -16.91 -2.10 -24.20
CA ALA A 102 -18.32 -1.95 -24.59
C ALA A 102 -18.48 -1.80 -26.12
N MET A 103 -17.57 -1.08 -26.77
CA MET A 103 -17.53 -0.98 -28.24
C MET A 103 -17.20 -2.32 -28.90
N TYR A 104 -16.26 -3.08 -28.32
CA TYR A 104 -15.87 -4.40 -28.78
C TYR A 104 -17.03 -5.40 -28.67
N GLU A 105 -17.72 -5.45 -27.53
CA GLU A 105 -18.88 -6.32 -27.30
C GLU A 105 -20.02 -5.97 -28.27
N SER A 106 -20.35 -4.69 -28.43
CA SER A 106 -21.36 -4.22 -29.39
C SER A 106 -20.99 -4.59 -30.84
N GLN A 107 -19.70 -4.53 -31.17
CA GLN A 107 -19.20 -4.96 -32.47
C GLN A 107 -19.31 -6.47 -32.64
N GLN A 108 -18.93 -7.26 -31.63
CA GLN A 108 -19.06 -8.72 -31.64
C GLN A 108 -20.51 -9.17 -31.83
N GLU A 109 -21.47 -8.59 -31.10
CA GLU A 109 -22.90 -8.87 -31.28
C GLU A 109 -23.35 -8.58 -32.71
N ARG A 110 -22.89 -7.45 -33.27
CA ARG A 110 -23.22 -7.06 -34.64
C ARG A 110 -22.60 -8.02 -35.66
N VAL A 111 -21.36 -8.47 -35.43
CA VAL A 111 -20.67 -9.48 -36.25
C VAL A 111 -21.42 -10.80 -36.20
N ALA A 112 -21.76 -11.29 -35.00
CA ALA A 112 -22.51 -12.53 -34.80
C ALA A 112 -23.90 -12.47 -35.44
N HIS A 113 -24.60 -11.34 -35.33
CA HIS A 113 -25.88 -11.13 -35.99
C HIS A 113 -25.76 -11.13 -37.52
N LEU A 114 -24.75 -10.46 -38.08
CA LEU A 114 -24.49 -10.46 -39.53
C LEU A 114 -24.12 -11.87 -40.03
N GLN A 115 -23.26 -12.59 -39.31
CA GLN A 115 -22.87 -13.98 -39.61
C GLN A 115 -24.08 -14.91 -39.58
N SER A 116 -24.89 -14.89 -38.51
CA SER A 116 -26.09 -15.74 -38.43
C SER A 116 -27.09 -15.49 -39.57
N TYR A 117 -27.19 -14.25 -40.06
CA TYR A 117 -28.00 -13.92 -41.23
C TYR A 117 -27.38 -14.45 -42.53
N ILE A 118 -26.07 -14.32 -42.69
CA ILE A 118 -25.36 -14.88 -43.83
C ILE A 118 -25.56 -16.40 -43.85
N ASP A 119 -25.32 -17.10 -42.74
CA ASP A 119 -25.43 -18.56 -42.65
C ASP A 119 -26.84 -19.06 -42.97
N ARG A 120 -27.88 -18.38 -42.49
CA ARG A 120 -29.29 -18.74 -42.77
C ARG A 120 -29.72 -18.51 -44.21
N PHE A 121 -29.14 -17.52 -44.91
CA PHE A 121 -29.67 -17.05 -46.20
C PHE A 121 -28.70 -17.20 -47.38
N ARG A 122 -27.48 -17.70 -47.15
CA ARG A 122 -26.47 -17.96 -48.20
C ARG A 122 -26.95 -18.93 -49.28
N ALA A 123 -27.78 -19.90 -48.92
CA ALA A 123 -28.29 -20.94 -49.82
C ALA A 123 -29.62 -20.58 -50.54
N LYS A 124 -30.27 -19.43 -50.22
CA LYS A 124 -31.55 -19.04 -50.82
C LYS A 124 -31.35 -18.01 -51.94
N ALA A 125 -31.66 -18.41 -53.18
CA ALA A 125 -31.47 -17.59 -54.38
C ALA A 125 -32.15 -16.19 -54.32
N THR A 126 -33.29 -16.06 -53.64
CA THR A 126 -34.03 -14.79 -53.50
C THR A 126 -33.34 -13.78 -52.57
N LYS A 127 -32.48 -14.21 -51.64
CA LYS A 127 -31.78 -13.34 -50.68
C LYS A 127 -30.26 -13.28 -50.86
N ALA A 128 -29.73 -13.92 -51.89
CA ALA A 128 -28.29 -14.00 -52.18
C ALA A 128 -27.61 -12.62 -52.32
N LYS A 129 -28.25 -11.65 -52.99
CA LYS A 129 -27.72 -10.27 -53.12
C LYS A 129 -27.59 -9.56 -51.77
N GLN A 130 -28.54 -9.75 -50.85
CA GLN A 130 -28.49 -9.16 -49.50
C GLN A 130 -27.43 -9.83 -48.62
N ALA A 131 -27.27 -11.15 -48.74
CA ALA A 131 -26.20 -11.88 -48.05
C ALA A 131 -24.81 -11.42 -48.53
N GLN A 132 -24.59 -11.26 -49.84
CA GLN A 132 -23.35 -10.72 -50.40
C GLN A 132 -23.04 -9.29 -49.93
N SER A 133 -24.06 -8.43 -49.81
CA SER A 133 -23.88 -7.06 -49.28
C SER A 133 -23.40 -7.06 -47.83
N ARG A 134 -23.91 -7.97 -46.98
CA ARG A 134 -23.50 -8.08 -45.57
C ARG A 134 -22.12 -8.71 -45.40
N ILE A 135 -21.72 -9.62 -46.29
CA ILE A 135 -20.34 -10.13 -46.36
C ILE A 135 -19.37 -8.97 -46.63
N LYS A 136 -19.67 -8.13 -47.63
CA LYS A 136 -18.87 -6.92 -47.90
C LYS A 136 -18.84 -5.90 -46.76
N MET A 137 -19.92 -5.82 -45.96
CA MET A 137 -19.93 -4.97 -44.77
C MET A 137 -19.02 -5.52 -43.67
N LEU A 138 -19.02 -6.83 -43.45
CA LEU A 138 -18.11 -7.50 -42.51
C LEU A 138 -16.65 -7.34 -42.94
N GLU A 139 -16.34 -7.51 -44.23
CA GLU A 139 -14.97 -7.35 -44.78
C GLU A 139 -14.43 -5.91 -44.67
N ARG A 140 -15.31 -4.91 -44.64
CA ARG A 140 -14.94 -3.49 -44.50
C ARG A 140 -14.94 -3.01 -43.05
N MET A 141 -15.36 -3.84 -42.12
CA MET A 141 -15.44 -3.45 -40.71
C MET A 141 -14.04 -3.51 -40.12
N GLU A 142 -13.55 -2.38 -39.61
CA GLU A 142 -12.30 -2.36 -38.84
C GLU A 142 -12.53 -3.10 -37.52
N LEU A 143 -11.75 -4.17 -37.29
CA LEU A 143 -11.85 -4.97 -36.09
C LEU A 143 -11.25 -4.19 -34.92
N ILE A 144 -12.07 -3.89 -33.92
CA ILE A 144 -11.60 -3.33 -32.66
C ILE A 144 -10.92 -4.48 -31.90
N ALA A 145 -9.71 -4.24 -31.40
CA ALA A 145 -9.05 -5.20 -30.53
C ALA A 145 -9.75 -5.23 -29.17
N PRO A 146 -9.91 -6.42 -28.54
CA PRO A 146 -10.50 -6.51 -27.21
C PRO A 146 -9.69 -5.68 -26.21
N ALA A 147 -10.37 -5.00 -25.30
CA ALA A 147 -9.75 -4.26 -24.21
C ALA A 147 -9.48 -5.20 -23.04
N HIS A 148 -8.63 -6.22 -23.24
CA HIS A 148 -8.14 -6.99 -22.11
C HIS A 148 -6.91 -6.31 -21.53
N VAL A 149 -7.05 -5.81 -20.31
CA VAL A 149 -5.95 -5.68 -19.37
C VAL A 149 -6.31 -6.59 -18.20
N ASP A 150 -6.40 -7.90 -18.48
CA ASP A 150 -6.38 -8.86 -17.38
C ASP A 150 -4.99 -8.77 -16.76
N ASN A 151 -4.91 -8.65 -15.43
CA ASN A 151 -3.63 -8.80 -14.76
C ASN A 151 -3.04 -10.15 -15.20
N PRO A 152 -1.87 -10.18 -15.86
CA PRO A 152 -1.30 -11.43 -16.36
C PRO A 152 -0.97 -12.40 -15.22
N PHE A 153 -0.99 -11.91 -13.97
CA PHE A 153 -0.67 -12.64 -12.78
C PHE A 153 -1.93 -12.89 -11.96
N HIS A 154 -2.14 -14.15 -11.60
CA HIS A 154 -3.20 -14.55 -10.69
C HIS A 154 -2.68 -15.68 -9.81
N PHE A 155 -2.65 -15.44 -8.51
CA PHE A 155 -2.32 -16.47 -7.53
C PHE A 155 -3.03 -16.16 -6.22
N SER A 156 -3.19 -17.19 -5.40
CA SER A 156 -3.73 -17.08 -4.05
C SER A 156 -2.93 -17.93 -3.10
N PHE A 157 -2.85 -17.51 -1.85
CA PHE A 157 -2.27 -18.35 -0.81
C PHE A 157 -3.24 -19.48 -0.50
N ARG A 158 -2.73 -20.71 -0.55
CA ARG A 158 -3.52 -21.88 -0.19
C ARG A 158 -3.64 -21.95 1.32
N ALA A 159 -4.80 -22.40 1.80
CA ALA A 159 -5.02 -22.63 3.23
C ALA A 159 -3.91 -23.51 3.83
N PRO A 160 -3.31 -23.10 4.96
CA PRO A 160 -2.26 -23.86 5.62
C PRO A 160 -2.80 -25.19 6.19
N GLU A 161 -1.93 -26.18 6.32
CA GLU A 161 -2.31 -27.49 6.85
C GLU A 161 -2.61 -27.48 8.36
N SER A 162 -2.07 -26.49 9.08
CA SER A 162 -2.23 -26.35 10.53
C SER A 162 -2.05 -24.89 10.93
N LEU A 163 -2.88 -24.42 11.86
CA LEU A 163 -2.84 -23.09 12.47
C LEU A 163 -2.77 -23.22 14.00
N PRO A 164 -1.61 -23.60 14.57
CA PRO A 164 -1.48 -23.65 16.02
C PRO A 164 -1.52 -22.24 16.61
N ASN A 165 -2.07 -22.11 17.82
CA ASN A 165 -2.15 -20.84 18.54
C ASN A 165 -1.45 -20.98 19.91
N PRO A 166 -0.41 -20.18 20.21
CA PRO A 166 0.26 -19.20 19.34
C PRO A 166 1.14 -19.88 18.28
N LEU A 167 1.49 -19.18 17.20
CA LEU A 167 2.43 -19.64 16.16
C LEU A 167 3.89 -19.46 16.62
N LEU A 168 4.19 -18.27 17.16
CA LEU A 168 5.51 -17.88 17.62
C LEU A 168 5.37 -16.98 18.85
N LYS A 169 6.18 -17.23 19.87
CA LYS A 169 6.21 -16.43 21.09
C LYS A 169 7.65 -16.07 21.43
N MET A 170 7.90 -14.80 21.72
CA MET A 170 9.19 -14.27 22.15
C MET A 170 9.06 -13.63 23.52
N GLU A 171 9.93 -14.01 24.44
CA GLU A 171 10.00 -13.41 25.77
C GLU A 171 11.40 -12.88 26.06
N LYS A 172 11.49 -11.54 26.21
CA LYS A 172 12.71 -10.80 26.55
C LYS A 172 13.88 -11.13 25.63
N VAL A 173 13.60 -11.32 24.35
CA VAL A 173 14.61 -11.74 23.37
C VAL A 173 15.50 -10.57 23.00
N SER A 174 16.82 -10.79 22.97
CA SER A 174 17.78 -9.80 22.47
C SER A 174 18.48 -10.34 21.23
N ALA A 175 18.63 -9.50 20.22
CA ALA A 175 19.16 -9.87 18.91
C ALA A 175 20.34 -8.98 18.53
N GLY A 176 21.35 -9.56 17.91
CA GLY A 176 22.58 -8.85 17.58
C GLY A 176 23.56 -9.70 16.79
N TYR A 177 24.72 -9.14 16.51
CA TYR A 177 25.80 -9.81 15.77
C TYR A 177 27.07 -9.81 16.61
N GLY A 178 27.55 -11.01 16.97
CA GLY A 178 28.62 -11.16 17.95
C GLY A 178 28.22 -10.51 19.28
N ASP A 179 29.06 -9.61 19.79
CA ASP A 179 28.81 -8.90 21.05
C ASP A 179 27.92 -7.64 20.89
N ARG A 180 27.57 -7.26 19.65
CA ARG A 180 26.80 -6.05 19.38
C ARG A 180 25.30 -6.35 19.41
N ILE A 181 24.64 -5.90 20.47
CA ILE A 181 23.17 -5.96 20.59
C ILE A 181 22.53 -4.85 19.73
N ILE A 182 21.66 -5.27 18.82
CA ILE A 182 20.88 -4.39 17.93
C ILE A 182 19.47 -4.19 18.47
N LEU A 183 18.86 -5.24 19.03
CA LEU A 183 17.52 -5.20 19.63
C LEU A 183 17.55 -5.83 21.02
N GLU A 184 16.85 -5.21 21.97
CA GLU A 184 16.83 -5.56 23.38
C GLU A 184 15.40 -5.83 23.87
N SER A 185 15.26 -6.88 24.69
CA SER A 185 14.01 -7.21 25.40
C SER A 185 12.75 -7.28 24.53
N ILE A 186 12.86 -7.84 23.33
CA ILE A 186 11.74 -8.04 22.40
C ILE A 186 10.68 -8.94 23.06
N LYS A 187 9.44 -8.47 23.02
CA LYS A 187 8.25 -9.23 23.42
C LYS A 187 7.27 -9.21 22.26
N LEU A 188 7.10 -10.36 21.61
CA LEU A 188 6.22 -10.51 20.46
C LEU A 188 5.45 -11.83 20.58
N ASN A 189 4.17 -11.82 20.26
CA ASN A 189 3.35 -13.02 20.24
C ASN A 189 2.54 -13.03 18.94
N LEU A 190 2.88 -13.94 18.04
CA LEU A 190 2.22 -14.11 16.76
C LEU A 190 1.17 -15.22 16.88
N VAL A 191 -0.08 -14.87 16.60
CA VAL A 191 -1.21 -15.79 16.54
C VAL A 191 -1.73 -15.89 15.10
N PRO A 192 -2.44 -16.96 14.71
CA PRO A 192 -3.09 -17.03 13.41
C PRO A 192 -3.93 -15.78 13.13
N GLY A 193 -3.82 -15.21 11.92
CA GLY A 193 -4.47 -13.96 11.54
C GLY A 193 -3.77 -12.67 11.99
N SER A 194 -2.63 -12.73 12.71
CA SER A 194 -1.87 -11.51 13.04
C SER A 194 -1.33 -10.88 11.76
N ARG A 195 -1.56 -9.58 11.55
CA ARG A 195 -1.09 -8.83 10.37
C ARG A 195 -0.27 -7.63 10.81
N ILE A 196 1.05 -7.80 10.85
CA ILE A 196 1.96 -6.82 11.45
C ILE A 196 2.80 -6.11 10.39
N GLY A 197 2.73 -4.79 10.36
CA GLY A 197 3.64 -3.92 9.60
C GLY A 197 4.79 -3.42 10.49
N LEU A 198 6.04 -3.64 10.04
CA LEU A 198 7.23 -3.17 10.76
C LEU A 198 7.69 -1.82 10.23
N LEU A 199 7.65 -0.81 11.10
CA LEU A 199 8.09 0.55 10.86
C LEU A 199 9.46 0.83 11.50
N GLY A 200 10.15 1.85 10.99
CA GLY A 200 11.43 2.31 11.53
C GLY A 200 12.42 2.71 10.44
N ARG A 201 13.48 3.42 10.84
CA ARG A 201 14.54 3.91 9.93
C ARG A 201 15.38 2.76 9.37
N ASN A 202 16.11 2.99 8.28
CA ASN A 202 17.10 2.02 7.82
C ASN A 202 18.22 1.85 8.84
N GLY A 203 18.55 0.58 9.12
CA GLY A 203 19.53 0.22 10.15
C GLY A 203 18.98 0.21 11.57
N ALA A 204 17.69 0.47 11.79
CA ALA A 204 17.07 0.39 13.12
C ALA A 204 16.99 -1.06 13.67
N GLY A 205 17.08 -2.07 12.80
CA GLY A 205 17.05 -3.48 13.17
C GLY A 205 15.90 -4.30 12.58
N LYS A 206 15.08 -3.74 11.67
CA LYS A 206 13.94 -4.44 11.03
C LYS A 206 14.32 -5.80 10.43
N SER A 207 15.32 -5.84 9.54
CA SER A 207 15.82 -7.10 8.97
C SER A 207 16.47 -8.01 10.00
N THR A 208 17.02 -7.48 11.10
CA THR A 208 17.54 -8.29 12.21
C THR A 208 16.40 -8.99 12.96
N LEU A 209 15.29 -8.29 13.19
CA LEU A 209 14.07 -8.87 13.76
C LEU A 209 13.49 -9.95 12.82
N ILE A 210 13.39 -9.68 11.52
CA ILE A 210 12.92 -10.67 10.55
C ILE A 210 13.81 -11.92 10.52
N LYS A 211 15.14 -11.77 10.48
CA LYS A 211 16.07 -12.92 10.50
C LYS A 211 15.95 -13.76 11.77
N LEU A 212 15.70 -13.10 12.90
CA LEU A 212 15.43 -13.75 14.18
C LEU A 212 14.11 -14.54 14.14
N LEU A 213 13.04 -13.96 13.59
CA LEU A 213 11.76 -14.65 13.38
C LEU A 213 11.88 -15.81 12.39
N ALA A 214 12.75 -15.67 11.38
CA ALA A 214 13.02 -16.70 10.38
C ALA A 214 13.88 -17.86 10.92
N GLY A 215 14.51 -17.70 12.08
CA GLY A 215 15.46 -18.66 12.63
C GLY A 215 16.83 -18.64 11.95
N GLU A 216 17.13 -17.63 11.12
CA GLU A 216 18.46 -17.42 10.52
C GLU A 216 19.44 -16.77 11.50
N LEU A 217 18.93 -16.16 12.57
CA LEU A 217 19.72 -15.54 13.63
C LEU A 217 19.31 -16.14 14.99
N GLU A 218 20.28 -16.65 15.74
CA GLU A 218 20.03 -17.11 17.11
C GLU A 218 19.88 -15.94 18.08
N PRO A 219 18.99 -16.04 19.08
CA PRO A 219 18.86 -15.02 20.11
C PRO A 219 20.12 -14.97 20.99
N LEU A 220 20.60 -13.77 21.31
CA LEU A 220 21.69 -13.59 22.28
C LEU A 220 21.21 -13.86 23.72
N HIS A 221 19.99 -13.41 24.01
CA HIS A 221 19.30 -13.59 25.29
C HIS A 221 17.80 -13.83 25.06
N GLY A 222 17.12 -14.38 26.06
CA GLY A 222 15.68 -14.67 26.02
C GLY A 222 15.35 -15.99 25.32
N GLU A 223 14.05 -16.25 25.14
CA GLU A 223 13.56 -17.51 24.58
C GLU A 223 12.58 -17.25 23.41
N ILE A 224 12.74 -18.04 22.35
CA ILE A 224 11.82 -18.08 21.20
C ILE A 224 11.11 -19.44 21.21
N GLY A 225 9.80 -19.43 21.39
CA GLY A 225 8.94 -20.60 21.32
C GLY A 225 8.22 -20.67 19.98
N LEU A 226 8.56 -21.67 19.15
CA LEU A 226 7.86 -21.98 17.91
C LEU A 226 6.86 -23.11 18.13
N ALA A 227 5.66 -22.98 17.55
CA ALA A 227 4.66 -24.03 17.61
C ALA A 227 5.05 -25.26 16.77
N LYS A 228 4.59 -26.44 17.22
CA LYS A 228 4.74 -27.68 16.46
C LYS A 228 3.90 -27.59 15.18
N GLY A 229 4.55 -27.76 14.02
CA GLY A 229 3.89 -27.64 12.72
C GLY A 229 3.92 -26.23 12.11
N ILE A 230 4.75 -25.33 12.64
CA ILE A 230 5.05 -24.06 11.96
C ILE A 230 5.67 -24.34 10.58
N LYS A 231 5.15 -23.66 9.56
CA LYS A 231 5.67 -23.61 8.20
C LYS A 231 5.94 -22.14 7.88
N LEU A 232 7.21 -21.76 7.97
CA LEU A 232 7.67 -20.40 7.71
C LEU A 232 7.86 -20.20 6.21
N GLY A 233 7.19 -19.18 5.66
CA GLY A 233 7.54 -18.60 4.37
C GLY A 233 8.31 -17.32 4.64
N TYR A 234 9.55 -17.22 4.15
CA TYR A 234 10.34 -16.00 4.28
C TYR A 234 10.68 -15.51 2.88
N PHE A 235 10.36 -14.25 2.57
CA PHE A 235 10.75 -13.58 1.34
C PHE A 235 11.69 -12.43 1.69
N ALA A 236 12.90 -12.44 1.13
CA ALA A 236 13.85 -11.34 1.28
C ALA A 236 14.73 -11.21 0.04
N GLN A 237 15.30 -10.02 -0.15
CA GLN A 237 16.14 -9.72 -1.31
C GLN A 237 17.33 -10.69 -1.47
N HIS A 238 17.96 -11.12 -0.38
CA HIS A 238 19.07 -12.09 -0.43
C HIS A 238 18.63 -13.48 -0.89
N GLN A 239 17.34 -13.84 -0.81
CA GLN A 239 16.88 -15.15 -1.27
C GLN A 239 16.89 -15.31 -2.79
N LEU A 240 16.89 -14.19 -3.53
CA LEU A 240 17.10 -14.21 -4.98
C LEU A 240 18.44 -14.87 -5.34
N GLU A 241 19.43 -14.81 -4.44
CA GLU A 241 20.75 -15.42 -4.61
C GLU A 241 20.77 -16.93 -4.31
N PHE A 242 19.78 -17.45 -3.56
CA PHE A 242 19.64 -18.89 -3.30
C PHE A 242 18.99 -19.64 -4.46
N LEU A 243 18.44 -18.94 -5.46
CA LEU A 243 18.01 -19.56 -6.69
C LEU A 243 19.22 -20.15 -7.43
N ARG A 244 19.14 -21.44 -7.72
CA ARG A 244 20.12 -22.14 -8.54
C ARG A 244 20.03 -21.65 -9.98
N ALA A 245 21.05 -20.89 -10.37
CA ALA A 245 21.13 -20.22 -11.66
C ALA A 245 21.10 -21.17 -12.87
N ASP A 246 21.60 -22.39 -12.69
CA ASP A 246 21.65 -23.47 -13.67
C ASP A 246 20.31 -24.22 -13.84
N GLU A 247 19.29 -23.85 -13.05
CA GLU A 247 18.00 -24.52 -13.07
C GLU A 247 16.88 -23.61 -13.57
N SER A 248 15.90 -24.21 -14.22
CA SER A 248 14.67 -23.56 -14.68
C SER A 248 13.60 -23.50 -13.60
N PRO A 249 12.60 -22.60 -13.72
CA PRO A 249 11.45 -22.54 -12.80
C PRO A 249 10.81 -23.91 -12.56
N LEU A 250 10.65 -24.70 -13.62
CA LEU A 250 10.07 -26.03 -13.54
C LEU A 250 10.94 -27.00 -12.74
N GLN A 251 12.25 -26.94 -12.89
CA GLN A 251 13.18 -27.80 -12.14
C GLN A 251 13.18 -27.45 -10.65
N HIS A 252 13.11 -26.16 -10.31
CA HIS A 252 12.93 -25.69 -8.93
C HIS A 252 11.65 -26.26 -8.31
N MET A 253 10.52 -26.16 -9.02
CA MET A 253 9.24 -26.71 -8.58
C MET A 253 9.25 -28.23 -8.50
N ALA A 254 9.85 -28.93 -9.46
CA ALA A 254 9.94 -30.38 -9.47
C ALA A 254 10.79 -30.92 -8.31
N ARG A 255 11.83 -30.18 -7.87
CA ARG A 255 12.55 -30.50 -6.64
C ARG A 255 11.67 -30.33 -5.40
N LEU A 256 10.94 -29.23 -5.34
CA LEU A 256 10.08 -28.91 -4.19
C LEU A 256 8.90 -29.89 -4.07
N ALA A 257 8.37 -30.34 -5.21
CA ALA A 257 7.20 -31.21 -5.31
C ALA A 257 7.43 -32.37 -6.29
N PRO A 258 8.32 -33.33 -5.97
CA PRO A 258 8.71 -34.41 -6.89
C PRO A 258 7.59 -35.42 -7.17
N GLN A 259 6.53 -35.41 -6.36
CA GLN A 259 5.37 -36.30 -6.51
C GLN A 259 4.28 -35.71 -7.41
N GLU A 260 4.41 -34.45 -7.82
CA GLU A 260 3.39 -33.74 -8.59
C GLU A 260 3.65 -33.86 -10.09
N LEU A 261 2.57 -33.85 -10.87
CA LEU A 261 2.66 -33.93 -12.33
C LEU A 261 3.27 -32.64 -12.88
N GLU A 262 4.17 -32.78 -13.86
CA GLU A 262 4.84 -31.65 -14.51
C GLU A 262 3.84 -30.61 -15.04
N GLN A 263 2.75 -31.06 -15.69
CA GLN A 263 1.72 -30.16 -16.21
C GLN A 263 1.09 -29.28 -15.10
N LYS A 264 0.83 -29.86 -13.92
CA LYS A 264 0.27 -29.11 -12.78
C LYS A 264 1.25 -28.06 -12.25
N LEU A 265 2.56 -28.34 -12.31
CA LEU A 265 3.61 -27.37 -11.96
C LEU A 265 3.70 -26.25 -13.01
N ARG A 266 3.58 -26.59 -14.30
CA ARG A 266 3.53 -25.61 -15.40
C ARG A 266 2.32 -24.69 -15.28
N ASP A 267 1.13 -25.25 -15.04
CA ASP A 267 -0.11 -24.48 -14.88
C ASP A 267 0.00 -23.50 -13.70
N TYR A 268 0.58 -23.95 -12.57
CA TYR A 268 0.85 -23.10 -11.41
C TYR A 268 1.84 -21.97 -11.71
N LEU A 269 2.97 -22.29 -12.35
CA LEU A 269 3.97 -21.30 -12.75
C LEU A 269 3.41 -20.29 -13.75
N GLY A 270 2.41 -20.69 -14.55
CA GLY A 270 1.66 -19.83 -15.45
C GLY A 270 0.97 -18.66 -14.73
N GLY A 271 0.46 -18.87 -13.51
CA GLY A 271 -0.15 -17.82 -12.67
C GLY A 271 0.84 -16.76 -12.17
N PHE A 272 2.14 -17.07 -12.15
CA PHE A 272 3.22 -16.12 -11.87
C PHE A 272 3.87 -15.55 -13.15
N GLY A 273 3.27 -15.83 -14.31
CA GLY A 273 3.71 -15.34 -15.61
C GLY A 273 4.91 -16.07 -16.22
N PHE A 274 5.18 -17.31 -15.78
CA PHE A 274 6.10 -18.20 -16.48
C PHE A 274 5.27 -19.09 -17.43
N GLN A 275 5.25 -18.73 -18.71
CA GLN A 275 4.52 -19.46 -19.75
C GLN A 275 5.45 -19.81 -20.93
N GLY A 276 5.08 -20.85 -21.69
CA GLY A 276 5.86 -21.30 -22.85
C GLY A 276 7.31 -21.64 -22.49
N ASP A 277 8.26 -21.12 -23.26
CA ASP A 277 9.69 -21.44 -23.13
C ASP A 277 10.31 -20.91 -21.83
N LYS A 278 9.74 -19.85 -21.22
CA LYS A 278 10.23 -19.27 -19.96
C LYS A 278 10.19 -20.25 -18.78
N VAL A 279 9.30 -21.23 -18.83
CA VAL A 279 9.18 -22.26 -17.78
C VAL A 279 10.40 -23.19 -17.75
N THR A 280 11.05 -23.34 -18.91
CA THR A 280 12.21 -24.21 -19.11
C THR A 280 13.53 -23.44 -19.24
N GLU A 281 13.49 -22.11 -19.28
CA GLU A 281 14.68 -21.26 -19.34
C GLU A 281 15.43 -21.24 -18.00
N GLU A 282 16.76 -21.22 -18.06
CA GLU A 282 17.63 -21.16 -16.88
C GLU A 282 17.50 -19.81 -16.15
N THR A 283 17.39 -19.86 -14.82
CA THR A 283 17.21 -18.66 -13.99
C THR A 283 18.41 -17.71 -13.98
N GLN A 284 19.57 -18.11 -14.50
CA GLN A 284 20.74 -17.24 -14.65
C GLN A 284 20.42 -15.96 -15.45
N ARG A 285 19.61 -16.09 -16.50
CA ARG A 285 19.28 -14.98 -17.42
C ARG A 285 18.14 -14.10 -16.93
N PHE A 286 17.47 -14.51 -15.86
CA PHE A 286 16.31 -13.81 -15.34
C PHE A 286 16.69 -12.46 -14.76
N SER A 287 15.84 -11.48 -15.02
CA SER A 287 15.82 -10.20 -14.33
C SER A 287 15.56 -10.38 -12.82
N GLY A 288 15.85 -9.35 -12.03
CA GLY A 288 15.54 -9.35 -10.59
C GLY A 288 14.06 -9.61 -10.30
N GLY A 289 13.16 -9.02 -11.12
CA GLY A 289 11.72 -9.22 -10.98
C GLY A 289 11.26 -10.63 -11.36
N GLU A 290 11.82 -11.25 -12.39
CA GLU A 290 11.57 -12.66 -12.70
C GLU A 290 12.05 -13.59 -11.59
N LYS A 291 13.22 -13.32 -11.01
CA LYS A 291 13.71 -14.07 -9.84
C LYS A 291 12.79 -13.89 -8.63
N ALA A 292 12.32 -12.67 -8.37
CA ALA A 292 11.40 -12.38 -7.28
C ALA A 292 10.07 -13.14 -7.43
N ARG A 293 9.50 -13.14 -8.64
CA ARG A 293 8.29 -13.91 -8.96
C ARG A 293 8.49 -15.41 -8.73
N LEU A 294 9.64 -15.96 -9.12
CA LEU A 294 9.93 -17.37 -8.90
C LEU A 294 10.07 -17.71 -7.41
N VAL A 295 10.80 -16.90 -6.63
CA VAL A 295 10.92 -17.09 -5.18
C VAL A 295 9.55 -17.04 -4.52
N LEU A 296 8.72 -16.06 -4.89
CA LEU A 296 7.36 -15.95 -4.39
C LEU A 296 6.53 -17.20 -4.72
N ALA A 297 6.61 -17.70 -5.96
CA ALA A 297 5.94 -18.93 -6.37
C ALA A 297 6.37 -20.15 -5.53
N LEU A 298 7.67 -20.26 -5.20
CA LEU A 298 8.20 -21.34 -4.37
C LEU A 298 7.73 -21.25 -2.91
N ILE A 299 7.61 -20.04 -2.36
CA ILE A 299 7.12 -19.83 -0.99
C ILE A 299 5.63 -20.13 -0.90
N VAL A 300 4.82 -19.57 -1.81
CA VAL A 300 3.37 -19.76 -1.85
C VAL A 300 3.01 -21.26 -1.98
N TRP A 301 3.81 -22.03 -2.73
CA TRP A 301 3.58 -23.45 -2.90
C TRP A 301 3.67 -24.26 -1.59
N GLN A 302 4.53 -23.84 -0.66
CA GLN A 302 4.79 -24.55 0.60
C GLN A 302 3.66 -24.43 1.62
N ARG A 303 2.66 -23.59 1.34
CA ARG A 303 1.51 -23.32 2.24
C ARG A 303 1.96 -22.87 3.64
N PRO A 304 2.72 -21.76 3.74
CA PRO A 304 3.20 -21.26 5.02
C PRO A 304 2.03 -20.82 5.91
N ASN A 305 2.19 -20.99 7.22
CA ASN A 305 1.26 -20.45 8.23
C ASN A 305 1.83 -19.21 8.94
N LEU A 306 3.12 -18.92 8.75
CA LEU A 306 3.76 -17.66 9.11
C LEU A 306 4.53 -17.15 7.89
N LEU A 307 4.16 -15.98 7.40
CA LEU A 307 4.78 -15.33 6.25
C LEU A 307 5.55 -14.08 6.71
N LEU A 308 6.85 -14.06 6.42
CA LEU A 308 7.75 -12.93 6.68
C LEU A 308 8.14 -12.33 5.34
N LEU A 309 7.85 -11.05 5.12
CA LEU A 309 8.15 -10.35 3.87
C LEU A 309 9.07 -9.16 4.17
N ASP A 310 10.34 -9.22 3.74
CA ASP A 310 11.29 -8.11 3.84
C ASP A 310 11.43 -7.43 2.47
N GLU A 311 10.79 -6.27 2.35
CA GLU A 311 10.66 -5.46 1.13
C GLU A 311 10.16 -6.25 -0.10
N PRO A 312 8.95 -6.84 -0.03
CA PRO A 312 8.46 -7.76 -1.07
C PRO A 312 8.18 -7.08 -2.41
N THR A 313 7.93 -5.78 -2.42
CA THR A 313 7.60 -4.99 -3.62
C THR A 313 8.83 -4.57 -4.42
N ASN A 314 10.04 -4.72 -3.85
CA ASN A 314 11.27 -4.42 -4.54
C ASN A 314 11.41 -5.33 -5.77
N HIS A 315 11.62 -4.71 -6.94
CA HIS A 315 11.73 -5.38 -8.23
C HIS A 315 10.45 -6.05 -8.76
N LEU A 316 9.29 -5.85 -8.12
CA LEU A 316 7.99 -6.26 -8.68
C LEU A 316 7.37 -5.12 -9.49
N ASP A 317 6.82 -5.47 -10.65
CA ASP A 317 6.02 -4.57 -11.47
C ASP A 317 4.66 -4.28 -10.80
N LEU A 318 3.97 -3.27 -11.34
CA LEU A 318 2.69 -2.79 -10.80
C LEU A 318 1.64 -3.92 -10.69
N ASP A 319 1.57 -4.75 -11.72
CA ASP A 319 0.58 -5.82 -11.85
C ASP A 319 0.86 -6.94 -10.84
N MET A 320 2.13 -7.34 -10.65
CA MET A 320 2.50 -8.31 -9.60
C MET A 320 2.28 -7.76 -8.20
N ARG A 321 2.57 -6.48 -7.94
CA ARG A 321 2.34 -5.86 -6.62
C ARG A 321 0.86 -5.91 -6.26
N GLN A 322 0.00 -5.61 -7.23
CA GLN A 322 -1.45 -5.72 -7.05
C GLN A 322 -1.86 -7.17 -6.77
N ALA A 323 -1.42 -8.13 -7.59
CA ALA A 323 -1.76 -9.54 -7.39
C ALA A 323 -1.27 -10.07 -6.03
N LEU A 324 -0.09 -9.62 -5.57
CA LEU A 324 0.43 -9.92 -4.25
C LEU A 324 -0.41 -9.31 -3.13
N THR A 325 -0.81 -8.05 -3.27
CA THR A 325 -1.66 -7.36 -2.28
C THR A 325 -2.99 -8.07 -2.14
N GLU A 326 -3.66 -8.38 -3.25
CA GLU A 326 -4.91 -9.15 -3.28
C GLU A 326 -4.74 -10.54 -2.65
N ALA A 327 -3.68 -11.27 -2.99
CA ALA A 327 -3.41 -12.58 -2.40
C ALA A 327 -3.17 -12.51 -0.88
N LEU A 328 -2.50 -11.47 -0.39
CA LEU A 328 -2.21 -11.30 1.04
C LEU A 328 -3.46 -10.94 1.86
N ILE A 329 -4.44 -10.25 1.26
CA ILE A 329 -5.72 -9.94 1.91
C ILE A 329 -6.47 -11.22 2.30
N ASP A 330 -6.39 -12.27 1.48
CA ASP A 330 -7.05 -13.57 1.74
C ASP A 330 -6.19 -14.54 2.56
N PHE A 331 -5.00 -14.13 3.01
CA PHE A 331 -4.10 -15.01 3.76
C PHE A 331 -4.58 -15.22 5.21
N GLU A 332 -4.80 -16.49 5.58
CA GLU A 332 -5.29 -16.90 6.92
C GLU A 332 -4.17 -17.05 7.98
N GLY A 333 -2.91 -17.10 7.56
CA GLY A 333 -1.76 -17.24 8.45
C GLY A 333 -1.41 -15.95 9.20
N ALA A 334 -0.29 -15.95 9.91
CA ALA A 334 0.29 -14.71 10.43
C ALA A 334 1.21 -14.08 9.37
N LEU A 335 1.07 -12.76 9.17
CA LEU A 335 1.86 -11.95 8.26
C LEU A 335 2.71 -10.96 9.05
N VAL A 336 3.99 -10.89 8.74
CA VAL A 336 4.89 -9.81 9.17
C VAL A 336 5.53 -9.22 7.92
N VAL A 337 5.27 -7.95 7.65
CA VAL A 337 5.79 -7.26 6.47
C VAL A 337 6.65 -6.05 6.87
N VAL A 338 7.82 -5.95 6.24
CA VAL A 338 8.63 -4.74 6.16
C VAL A 338 8.49 -4.25 4.73
N SER A 339 7.96 -3.04 4.55
CA SER A 339 7.91 -2.44 3.23
C SER A 339 8.03 -0.92 3.33
N HIS A 340 8.44 -0.30 2.24
CA HIS A 340 8.32 1.14 2.03
C HIS A 340 7.06 1.50 1.22
N ASP A 341 6.36 0.50 0.69
CA ASP A 341 5.11 0.66 -0.05
C ASP A 341 3.94 0.88 0.93
N ARG A 342 3.46 2.14 0.98
CA ARG A 342 2.39 2.57 1.90
C ARG A 342 1.08 1.86 1.58
N HIS A 343 0.77 1.68 0.30
CA HIS A 343 -0.43 1.00 -0.15
C HIS A 343 -0.47 -0.46 0.30
N LEU A 344 0.65 -1.18 0.16
CA LEU A 344 0.75 -2.57 0.64
C LEU A 344 0.53 -2.65 2.15
N ILE A 345 1.19 -1.80 2.95
CA ILE A 345 1.05 -1.83 4.41
C ILE A 345 -0.38 -1.51 4.82
N ARG A 346 -0.96 -0.42 4.28
CA ARG A 346 -2.34 0.01 4.60
C ARG A 346 -3.39 -1.05 4.24
N SER A 347 -3.15 -1.83 3.19
CA SER A 347 -4.12 -2.84 2.71
C SER A 347 -3.97 -4.21 3.38
N THR A 348 -2.78 -4.54 3.90
CA THR A 348 -2.47 -5.90 4.38
C THR A 348 -2.16 -6.00 5.86
N THR A 349 -2.01 -4.89 6.59
CA THR A 349 -1.64 -4.88 8.01
C THR A 349 -2.70 -4.23 8.89
N ASP A 350 -2.88 -4.79 10.08
CA ASP A 350 -3.82 -4.29 11.09
C ASP A 350 -3.04 -3.62 12.25
N ASP A 351 -1.90 -4.21 12.63
CA ASP A 351 -1.05 -3.73 13.72
C ASP A 351 0.26 -3.18 13.17
N LEU A 352 0.69 -2.01 13.65
CA LEU A 352 1.99 -1.44 13.32
C LEU A 352 2.94 -1.59 14.51
N TYR A 353 4.19 -1.97 14.23
CA TYR A 353 5.24 -2.11 15.23
C TYR A 353 6.42 -1.23 14.85
N LEU A 354 6.83 -0.35 15.76
CA LEU A 354 7.93 0.56 15.57
C LEU A 354 9.23 -0.04 16.10
N VAL A 355 10.22 -0.11 15.22
CA VAL A 355 11.60 -0.48 15.57
C VAL A 355 12.43 0.78 15.70
N HIS A 356 12.71 1.19 16.94
CA HIS A 356 13.54 2.36 17.26
C HIS A 356 14.30 2.15 18.57
N ASP A 357 15.44 2.81 18.74
CA ASP A 357 16.23 2.78 19.99
C ASP A 357 16.46 1.38 20.58
N LYS A 358 16.72 0.41 19.69
CA LYS A 358 16.89 -1.02 19.99
C LYS A 358 15.65 -1.72 20.57
N LYS A 359 14.49 -1.10 20.55
CA LYS A 359 13.24 -1.69 21.00
C LYS A 359 12.31 -1.99 19.83
N VAL A 360 11.35 -2.85 20.11
CA VAL A 360 10.27 -3.21 19.20
C VAL A 360 8.99 -3.03 20.00
N GLU A 361 8.26 -1.95 19.73
CA GLU A 361 7.06 -1.56 20.48
C GLU A 361 5.88 -1.41 19.51
N PRO A 362 4.65 -1.75 19.93
CA PRO A 362 3.45 -1.43 19.16
C PRO A 362 3.36 0.08 18.90
N PHE A 363 2.93 0.46 17.71
CA PHE A 363 2.71 1.84 17.33
C PHE A 363 1.21 2.11 17.29
N ASP A 364 0.72 2.88 18.27
CA ASP A 364 -0.67 3.29 18.37
C ASP A 364 -0.91 4.48 17.42
N GLY A 365 -1.17 4.19 16.14
CA GLY A 365 -1.43 5.18 15.10
C GLY A 365 -1.38 4.57 13.71
N ASP A 366 -1.59 5.39 12.68
CA ASP A 366 -1.49 4.98 11.28
C ASP A 366 -0.17 5.43 10.61
N LEU A 367 -0.07 5.25 9.29
CA LEU A 367 1.11 5.68 8.53
C LEU A 367 1.31 7.20 8.49
N GLU A 368 0.23 7.98 8.65
CA GLU A 368 0.27 9.44 8.67
C GLU A 368 0.77 9.94 10.03
N ASP A 369 0.31 9.32 11.11
CA ASP A 369 0.82 9.53 12.47
C ASP A 369 2.32 9.20 12.56
N TYR A 370 2.76 8.12 11.89
CA TYR A 370 4.18 7.77 11.83
C TYR A 370 5.01 8.86 11.14
N GLN A 371 4.50 9.47 10.07
CA GLN A 371 5.17 10.60 9.40
C GLN A 371 5.28 11.83 10.31
N GLN A 372 4.25 12.11 11.12
CA GLN A 372 4.29 13.18 12.11
C GLN A 372 5.32 12.88 13.20
N TRP A 373 5.29 11.67 13.76
CA TRP A 373 6.24 11.19 14.75
C TRP A 373 7.69 11.34 14.29
N LEU A 374 8.01 10.93 13.05
CA LEU A 374 9.33 11.11 12.45
C LEU A 374 9.77 12.57 12.39
N SER A 375 8.85 13.47 12.01
CA SER A 375 9.12 14.90 11.92
C SER A 375 9.44 15.49 13.29
N ASP A 376 8.75 15.03 14.33
CA ASP A 376 8.96 15.49 15.71
C ASP A 376 10.26 14.94 16.30
N VAL A 377 10.59 13.67 16.04
CA VAL A 377 11.90 13.10 16.41
C VAL A 377 13.03 13.88 15.75
N GLN A 378 12.92 14.21 14.46
CA GLN A 378 13.94 14.96 13.76
C GLN A 378 14.08 16.40 14.24
N LYS A 379 12.97 17.05 14.65
CA LYS A 379 12.99 18.36 15.31
C LYS A 379 13.69 18.28 16.66
N GLN A 380 13.45 17.22 17.44
CA GLN A 380 14.10 17.01 18.74
C GLN A 380 15.60 16.72 18.59
N GLU A 381 16.01 15.88 17.63
CA GLU A 381 17.42 15.61 17.31
C GLU A 381 18.13 16.92 16.88
N ASN A 382 17.52 17.70 15.98
CA ASN A 382 18.08 18.98 15.53
C ASN A 382 18.13 20.05 16.63
N GLN A 383 17.23 20.00 17.63
CA GLN A 383 17.29 20.88 18.80
C GLN A 383 18.35 20.43 19.81
N ALA A 384 18.62 19.12 19.92
CA ALA A 384 19.68 18.57 20.76
C ALA A 384 21.08 18.87 20.17
N ASP A 385 21.25 18.76 18.85
CA ASP A 385 22.50 19.09 18.16
C ASP A 385 22.76 20.60 18.02
N ASN A 386 21.70 21.42 18.07
CA ASN A 386 21.80 22.88 18.21
C ASN A 386 21.76 23.35 19.68
N ALA A 387 22.20 22.52 20.63
CA ALA A 387 22.58 23.02 21.94
C ALA A 387 23.82 23.93 21.77
N PRO A 388 23.75 25.23 22.08
CA PRO A 388 24.89 26.12 21.92
C PRO A 388 26.00 25.67 22.86
N LYS A 389 27.19 25.36 22.33
CA LYS A 389 28.42 25.45 23.11
C LYS A 389 28.44 26.84 23.72
N GLU A 390 28.49 26.88 25.05
CA GLU A 390 28.37 28.08 25.86
C GLU A 390 29.14 29.26 25.27
N ASN A 391 28.42 30.30 24.85
CA ASN A 391 28.85 31.66 25.06
C ASN A 391 27.66 32.46 25.61
N ASN A 392 27.80 32.79 26.89
CA ASN A 392 26.85 33.49 27.73
C ASN A 392 26.59 34.92 27.24
N ALA A 393 25.30 35.27 27.07
CA ALA A 393 24.69 36.52 27.56
C ALA A 393 23.21 36.70 27.17
N ASN A 394 22.66 35.99 26.17
CA ASN A 394 21.30 36.27 25.64
C ASN A 394 20.21 35.21 25.91
N SER A 395 20.49 34.14 26.65
CA SER A 395 19.55 33.01 26.81
C SER A 395 18.46 33.20 27.88
N ALA A 396 18.60 34.18 28.76
CA ALA A 396 17.58 34.49 29.77
C ALA A 396 16.40 35.30 29.20
N GLN A 397 16.68 36.23 28.27
CA GLN A 397 15.67 37.06 27.62
C GLN A 397 14.83 36.23 26.63
N SER A 398 15.49 35.42 25.80
CA SER A 398 14.85 34.57 24.79
C SER A 398 13.90 33.52 25.41
N ARG A 399 14.31 32.84 26.49
CA ARG A 399 13.42 31.88 27.21
C ARG A 399 12.23 32.56 27.89
N LYS A 400 12.38 33.81 28.32
CA LYS A 400 11.31 34.58 28.95
C LYS A 400 10.31 35.10 27.91
N ASP A 401 10.80 35.52 26.75
CA ASP A 401 9.96 35.96 25.63
C ASP A 401 9.23 34.78 24.97
N GLN A 402 9.86 33.61 24.85
CA GLN A 402 9.22 32.41 24.31
C GLN A 402 8.10 31.90 25.23
N LYS A 403 8.34 31.84 26.54
CA LYS A 403 7.27 31.52 27.53
C LYS A 403 6.14 32.55 27.56
N ARG A 404 6.45 33.82 27.29
CA ARG A 404 5.44 34.88 27.20
C ARG A 404 4.58 34.73 25.96
N ARG A 405 5.17 34.45 24.80
CA ARG A 405 4.43 34.19 23.55
C ARG A 405 3.56 32.94 23.65
N GLU A 406 4.09 31.83 24.18
CA GLU A 406 3.31 30.61 24.40
C GLU A 406 2.13 30.83 25.37
N ALA A 407 2.30 31.67 26.40
CA ALA A 407 1.23 32.05 27.31
C ALA A 407 0.18 32.95 26.62
N GLU A 408 0.61 33.92 25.82
CA GLU A 408 -0.26 34.81 25.05
C GLU A 408 -1.08 34.02 24.00
N LEU A 409 -0.44 33.08 23.29
CA LEU A 409 -1.08 32.18 22.30
C LEU A 409 -2.09 31.22 22.96
N ARG A 410 -1.78 30.71 24.15
CA ARG A 410 -2.74 29.93 24.96
C ARG A 410 -3.92 30.77 25.43
N THR A 411 -3.72 32.04 25.77
CA THR A 411 -4.85 32.93 26.10
C THR A 411 -5.70 33.27 24.89
N LEU A 412 -5.09 33.43 23.71
CA LEU A 412 -5.79 33.74 22.46
C LEU A 412 -6.64 32.56 21.95
N THR A 413 -6.12 31.34 22.09
CA THR A 413 -6.78 30.10 21.59
C THR A 413 -7.76 29.49 22.60
N GLN A 414 -7.72 29.90 23.87
CA GLN A 414 -8.65 29.45 24.91
C GLN A 414 -10.15 29.63 24.58
N PRO A 415 -10.63 30.77 24.03
CA PRO A 415 -12.04 30.93 23.66
C PRO A 415 -12.48 29.95 22.56
N LEU A 416 -11.65 29.74 21.53
CA LEU A 416 -11.95 28.80 20.44
C LEU A 416 -12.03 27.36 20.95
N ARG A 417 -11.10 26.95 21.82
CA ARG A 417 -11.16 25.61 22.45
C ARG A 417 -12.42 25.40 23.28
N LYS A 418 -12.86 26.43 24.02
CA LYS A 418 -14.12 26.37 24.77
C LYS A 418 -15.33 26.26 23.86
N GLU A 419 -15.29 26.94 22.72
CA GLU A 419 -16.36 26.89 21.73
C GLU A 419 -16.45 25.52 21.05
N ILE A 420 -15.31 24.94 20.66
CA ILE A 420 -15.23 23.57 20.14
C ILE A 420 -15.84 22.56 21.13
N THR A 421 -15.44 22.61 22.41
CA THR A 421 -16.01 21.72 23.44
C THR A 421 -17.50 21.96 23.69
N ARG A 422 -17.99 23.18 23.46
CA ARG A 422 -19.42 23.50 23.56
C ARG A 422 -20.20 22.87 22.41
N LEU A 423 -19.70 23.01 21.18
CA LEU A 423 -20.30 22.46 19.96
C LEU A 423 -20.28 20.93 19.97
N GLU A 424 -19.21 20.28 20.45
CA GLU A 424 -19.15 18.82 20.62
C GLU A 424 -20.27 18.30 21.52
N LYS A 425 -20.52 18.95 22.67
CA LYS A 425 -21.61 18.59 23.58
C LYS A 425 -22.99 18.83 22.96
N GLU A 426 -23.12 19.85 22.13
CA GLU A 426 -24.37 20.17 21.44
C GLU A 426 -24.66 19.14 20.35
N MET A 427 -23.65 18.71 19.58
CA MET A 427 -23.72 17.61 18.63
C MET A 427 -24.08 16.28 19.31
N GLU A 428 -23.45 15.94 20.45
CA GLU A 428 -23.77 14.73 21.20
C GLU A 428 -25.25 14.70 21.62
N LYS A 429 -25.78 15.84 22.06
CA LYS A 429 -27.19 15.99 22.43
C LYS A 429 -28.13 15.87 21.22
N LEU A 430 -27.78 16.47 20.08
CA LEU A 430 -28.58 16.41 18.84
C LEU A 430 -28.59 15.00 18.25
N ASN A 431 -27.46 14.29 18.29
CA ASN A 431 -27.36 12.88 17.91
C ASN A 431 -28.23 11.98 18.80
N ALA A 432 -28.22 12.21 20.12
CA ALA A 432 -29.10 11.47 21.03
C ALA A 432 -30.60 11.70 20.74
N GLN A 433 -30.97 12.93 20.37
CA GLN A 433 -32.35 13.26 19.98
C GLN A 433 -32.75 12.62 18.64
N LEU A 434 -31.82 12.60 17.67
CA LEU A 434 -32.02 11.98 16.37
C LEU A 434 -32.19 10.46 16.51
N ALA A 435 -31.33 9.80 17.30
CA ALA A 435 -31.43 8.38 17.59
C ALA A 435 -32.78 8.01 18.26
N GLN A 436 -33.26 8.82 19.22
CA GLN A 436 -34.57 8.61 19.83
C GLN A 436 -35.74 8.81 18.86
N ALA A 437 -35.62 9.73 17.91
CA ALA A 437 -36.63 9.92 16.87
C ALA A 437 -36.67 8.74 15.90
N GLU A 438 -35.50 8.24 15.49
CA GLU A 438 -35.36 7.11 14.57
C GLU A 438 -35.80 5.78 15.19
N GLU A 439 -35.51 5.57 16.47
CA GLU A 439 -36.01 4.41 17.22
C GLU A 439 -37.55 4.39 17.26
N LYS A 440 -38.18 5.54 17.50
CA LYS A 440 -39.64 5.67 17.48
C LYS A 440 -40.23 5.50 16.08
N LEU A 441 -39.55 5.98 15.03
CA LEU A 441 -39.97 5.81 13.63
C LEU A 441 -39.78 4.37 13.11
N GLY A 442 -38.93 3.58 13.78
CA GLY A 442 -38.74 2.14 13.53
C GLY A 442 -39.88 1.25 14.04
N ASP A 443 -40.75 1.75 14.93
CA ASP A 443 -41.90 1.00 15.42
C ASP A 443 -43.02 0.95 14.37
N SER A 444 -43.26 -0.25 13.82
CA SER A 444 -44.32 -0.53 12.84
C SER A 444 -45.74 -0.15 13.32
N SER A 445 -45.97 -0.02 14.63
CA SER A 445 -47.26 0.42 15.20
C SER A 445 -47.50 1.93 15.12
N LEU A 446 -46.46 2.72 14.82
CA LEU A 446 -46.53 4.18 14.72
C LEU A 446 -47.19 4.68 13.41
N TYR A 447 -47.33 3.80 12.42
CA TYR A 447 -47.93 4.09 11.11
C TYR A 447 -49.45 3.83 11.06
N ASP A 448 -50.06 3.49 12.20
CA ASP A 448 -51.50 3.33 12.32
C ASP A 448 -52.21 4.71 12.24
N PRO A 449 -53.32 4.84 11.50
CA PRO A 449 -54.04 6.11 11.37
C PRO A 449 -54.48 6.74 12.71
N SER A 450 -54.55 5.96 13.78
CA SER A 450 -54.83 6.45 15.14
C SER A 450 -53.67 7.23 15.81
N ARG A 451 -52.43 7.05 15.36
CA ARG A 451 -51.21 7.67 15.94
C ARG A 451 -50.51 8.69 15.03
N LYS A 452 -51.22 9.18 14.02
CA LYS A 452 -50.71 10.14 13.03
C LYS A 452 -50.11 11.41 13.63
N ALA A 453 -50.62 11.87 14.77
CA ALA A 453 -50.08 13.03 15.49
C ALA A 453 -48.66 12.78 16.02
N GLU A 454 -48.44 11.62 16.66
CA GLU A 454 -47.13 11.22 17.21
C GLU A 454 -46.09 10.97 16.10
N MET A 455 -46.52 10.41 14.96
CA MET A 455 -45.68 10.26 13.77
C MET A 455 -45.22 11.61 13.21
N THR A 456 -46.12 12.59 13.14
CA THR A 456 -45.81 13.93 12.61
C THR A 456 -44.82 14.66 13.54
N GLU A 457 -44.99 14.50 14.86
CA GLU A 457 -44.07 15.05 15.86
C GLU A 457 -42.68 14.42 15.78
N CYS A 458 -42.58 13.10 15.61
CA CYS A 458 -41.29 12.40 15.45
C CYS A 458 -40.56 12.81 14.17
N LEU A 459 -41.27 12.94 13.04
CA LEU A 459 -40.69 13.43 11.78
C LEU A 459 -40.21 14.88 11.88
N GLN A 460 -40.96 15.74 12.58
CA GLN A 460 -40.56 17.12 12.81
C GLN A 460 -39.33 17.21 13.73
N LEU A 461 -39.28 16.37 14.75
CA LEU A 461 -38.12 16.27 15.66
C LEU A 461 -36.88 15.77 14.91
N GLN A 462 -37.01 14.72 14.07
CA GLN A 462 -35.93 14.23 13.21
C GLN A 462 -35.41 15.31 12.26
N ALA A 463 -36.32 16.02 11.57
CA ALA A 463 -35.94 17.10 10.65
C ALA A 463 -35.21 18.25 11.37
N SER A 464 -35.71 18.65 12.55
CA SER A 464 -35.09 19.72 13.35
C SER A 464 -33.75 19.32 13.95
N ALA A 465 -33.61 18.08 14.42
CA ALA A 465 -32.36 17.55 14.97
C ALA A 465 -31.30 17.42 13.88
N LYS A 466 -31.68 16.93 12.69
CA LYS A 466 -30.78 16.80 11.54
C LYS A 466 -30.28 18.15 11.03
N SER A 467 -31.18 19.12 10.86
CA SER A 467 -30.80 20.48 10.45
C SER A 467 -29.96 21.19 11.52
N GLY A 468 -30.26 20.97 12.81
CA GLY A 468 -29.45 21.50 13.90
C GLY A 468 -28.05 20.88 13.95
N LEU A 469 -27.94 19.58 13.67
CA LEU A 469 -26.68 18.86 13.63
C LEU A 469 -25.78 19.37 12.50
N GLU A 470 -26.33 19.52 11.28
CA GLU A 470 -25.61 20.10 10.14
C GLU A 470 -25.10 21.52 10.46
N ALA A 471 -25.92 22.36 11.10
CA ALA A 471 -25.50 23.70 11.49
C ALA A 471 -24.40 23.69 12.57
N CYS A 472 -24.49 22.78 13.55
CA CYS A 472 -23.51 22.63 14.62
C CYS A 472 -22.18 22.10 14.10
N GLU A 473 -22.21 21.16 13.14
CA GLU A 473 -21.04 20.61 12.45
C GLU A 473 -20.31 21.69 11.65
N MET A 474 -21.04 22.50 10.88
CA MET A 474 -20.45 23.61 10.12
C MET A 474 -19.76 24.63 11.05
N ALA A 475 -20.40 24.98 12.17
CA ALA A 475 -19.81 25.89 13.15
C ALA A 475 -18.58 25.29 13.85
N TRP A 476 -18.58 23.98 14.10
CA TRP A 476 -17.44 23.27 14.70
C TRP A 476 -16.25 23.24 13.75
N LEU A 477 -16.50 23.00 12.47
CA LEU A 477 -15.49 22.96 11.42
C LEU A 477 -14.84 24.33 11.21
N GLU A 478 -15.65 25.41 11.20
CA GLU A 478 -15.15 26.79 11.14
C GLU A 478 -14.32 27.16 12.39
N ALA A 479 -14.75 26.74 13.59
CA ALA A 479 -14.02 27.00 14.82
C ALA A 479 -12.68 26.23 14.89
N GLN A 480 -12.63 25.01 14.33
CA GLN A 480 -11.39 24.25 14.19
C GLN A 480 -10.44 24.89 13.17
N GLU A 481 -10.95 25.31 12.01
CA GLU A 481 -10.14 25.97 10.98
C GLU A 481 -9.53 27.28 11.51
N GLN A 482 -10.30 28.07 12.26
CA GLN A 482 -9.79 29.29 12.91
C GLN A 482 -8.71 28.97 13.96
N LEU A 483 -8.87 27.88 14.73
CA LEU A 483 -7.87 27.44 15.69
C LEU A 483 -6.57 27.02 14.98
N GLU A 484 -6.68 26.31 13.87
CA GLU A 484 -5.54 25.84 13.07
C GLU A 484 -4.81 27.00 12.40
N GLN A 485 -5.53 27.96 11.82
CA GLN A 485 -4.95 29.18 11.25
C GLN A 485 -4.21 30.02 12.30
N MET A 486 -4.74 30.09 13.53
CA MET A 486 -4.06 30.76 14.66
C MET A 486 -2.81 30.00 15.14
N MET A 487 -2.73 28.69 14.91
CA MET A 487 -1.56 27.88 15.25
C MET A 487 -0.50 27.84 14.15
N GLN A 488 -0.86 28.09 12.88
CA GLN A 488 0.06 28.11 11.73
C GLN A 488 0.72 29.47 11.46
N ASN A 489 0.11 30.58 11.92
CA ASN A 489 0.62 31.94 11.70
C ASN A 489 1.67 32.42 12.74
N ASP A 490 2.08 31.54 13.66
CA ASP A 490 3.20 31.72 14.60
C ASP A 490 4.25 30.60 14.35
#